data_AF-A0A7C1AFD5-F1
#
_entry.id   AF-A0A7C1AFD5-F1
#
_cell.length_a   1.000
_cell.length_b   1.000
_cell.length_c   1.000
_cell.angle_alpha   90.00
_cell.angle_beta   90.00
_cell.angle_gamma   90.00
#
_symmetry.space_group_name_H-M   'P 1'
#
loop_
_entity.id
_entity.type
_entity.pdbx_description
1 polymer ?
#
loop_
_entity_poly.entity_id
_entity_poly.type
_entity_poly.pdbx_seq_one_letter_code
_entity_poly.pdbx_strand_id
1 'polypeptide(L)'
;IPSVVFGLFGLAFFVVQLNLGVSIISGILTLGAMSLPVIIGATEEALKSVPDTYREASLGLGATKWQTIYRVVVPAAFPGILTGCILGISRAAGETAPIMFTAAVFFTPRLPSSPFDEIMALPYHIYVLATAGTEIEATRHIQYGTALVLITLVFGMNLIAIIYRYHLRKQRY
;
A
#
# COMPACT_ATOMS: atom_id res chain seq x y z
N ILE A 1 -13.71 -0.94 -7.33
CA ILE A 1 -14.28 -1.97 -6.42
C ILE A 1 -14.16 -1.45 -4.99
N PRO A 2 -15.22 -1.50 -4.17
CA PRO A 2 -15.16 -1.08 -2.77
C PRO A 2 -14.15 -1.91 -1.96
N SER A 3 -13.39 -1.28 -1.06
CA SER A 3 -12.34 -1.97 -0.30
C SER A 3 -12.88 -3.05 0.65
N VAL A 4 -14.13 -2.92 1.10
CA VAL A 4 -14.84 -3.94 1.89
C VAL A 4 -14.95 -5.27 1.13
N VAL A 5 -15.19 -5.23 -0.18
CA VAL A 5 -15.31 -6.45 -1.01
C VAL A 5 -13.98 -7.21 -1.04
N PHE A 6 -12.86 -6.49 -1.15
CA PHE A 6 -11.54 -7.10 -1.05
C PHE A 6 -11.27 -7.67 0.34
N GLY A 7 -11.72 -7.00 1.40
CA GLY A 7 -11.62 -7.51 2.77
C GLY A 7 -12.36 -8.83 2.98
N LEU A 8 -13.61 -8.89 2.52
CA LEU A 8 -14.43 -10.11 2.60
C LEU A 8 -13.87 -11.23 1.71
N PHE A 9 -13.36 -10.89 0.52
CA PHE A 9 -12.65 -11.85 -0.32
C PHE A 9 -11.41 -12.41 0.39
N GLY A 10 -10.62 -11.53 1.03
CA GLY A 10 -9.42 -11.92 1.76
C GLY A 10 -9.75 -12.84 2.94
N LEU A 11 -10.85 -12.57 3.66
CA LEU A 11 -11.36 -13.47 4.70
C LEU A 11 -11.75 -14.83 4.12
N ALA A 12 -12.57 -14.86 3.08
CA ALA A 12 -13.05 -16.11 2.50
C ALA A 12 -11.90 -16.96 1.92
N PHE A 13 -10.93 -16.33 1.25
CA PHE A 13 -9.86 -17.04 0.54
C PHE A 13 -8.62 -17.27 1.43
N PHE A 14 -8.03 -16.23 2.00
CA PHE A 14 -6.78 -16.38 2.76
C PHE A 14 -7.04 -16.95 4.17
N VAL A 15 -8.05 -16.44 4.88
CA VAL A 15 -8.30 -16.86 6.26
C VAL A 15 -8.99 -18.23 6.32
N VAL A 16 -10.09 -18.41 5.57
CA VAL A 16 -10.91 -19.63 5.63
C VAL A 16 -10.39 -20.72 4.71
N GLN A 17 -10.26 -20.47 3.40
CA GLN A 17 -9.88 -21.52 2.44
C GLN A 17 -8.44 -22.01 2.62
N LEU A 18 -7.48 -21.10 2.87
CA LEU A 18 -6.07 -21.45 3.06
C LEU A 18 -5.69 -21.73 4.53
N ASN A 19 -6.64 -21.65 5.46
CA ASN A 19 -6.43 -21.85 6.90
C ASN A 19 -5.27 -21.01 7.50
N LEU A 20 -5.03 -19.82 6.96
CA LEU A 20 -3.98 -18.91 7.48
C LEU A 20 -4.40 -18.19 8.76
N GLY A 21 -5.68 -18.28 9.14
CA GLY A 21 -6.23 -17.55 10.27
C GLY A 21 -6.20 -16.04 10.07
N VAL A 22 -6.70 -15.32 11.07
CA VAL A 22 -6.52 -13.86 11.15
C VAL A 22 -5.06 -13.61 11.46
N SER A 23 -4.30 -13.11 10.49
CA SER A 23 -2.85 -13.02 10.59
C SER A 23 -2.25 -11.90 9.75
N ILE A 24 -1.02 -11.50 10.07
CA ILE A 24 -0.26 -10.51 9.28
C ILE A 24 -0.18 -10.92 7.81
N ILE A 25 0.09 -12.19 7.50
CA ILE A 25 0.17 -12.69 6.12
C ILE A 25 -1.16 -12.50 5.39
N SER A 26 -2.28 -12.91 6.01
CA SER A 26 -3.62 -12.71 5.44
C SER A 26 -3.91 -11.25 5.13
N GLY A 27 -3.49 -10.34 6.03
CA GLY A 27 -3.59 -8.89 5.82
C GLY A 27 -2.74 -8.37 4.66
N ILE A 28 -1.46 -8.77 4.59
CA ILE A 28 -0.54 -8.34 3.53
C ILE A 28 -1.04 -8.82 2.17
N LEU A 29 -1.48 -10.07 2.05
CA LEU A 29 -1.99 -10.63 0.80
C LEU A 29 -3.25 -9.90 0.34
N THR A 30 -4.15 -9.59 1.27
CA THR A 30 -5.39 -8.87 0.96
C THR A 30 -5.14 -7.43 0.52
N LEU A 31 -4.33 -6.68 1.28
CA LEU A 31 -3.94 -5.31 0.93
C LEU A 31 -3.12 -5.25 -0.36
N GLY A 32 -2.25 -6.25 -0.59
CA GLY A 32 -1.50 -6.42 -1.81
C GLY A 32 -2.40 -6.61 -3.01
N ALA A 33 -3.35 -7.54 -2.94
CA ALA A 33 -4.34 -7.78 -3.99
C ALA A 33 -5.19 -6.54 -4.29
N MET A 34 -5.53 -5.76 -3.26
CA MET A 34 -6.27 -4.51 -3.43
C MET A 34 -5.42 -3.40 -4.07
N SER A 35 -4.15 -3.27 -3.69
CA SER A 35 -3.25 -2.20 -4.15
C SER A 35 -2.70 -2.47 -5.56
N LEU A 36 -2.61 -3.73 -5.95
CA LEU A 36 -1.99 -4.19 -7.19
C LEU A 36 -2.62 -3.56 -8.45
N PRO A 37 -3.96 -3.50 -8.63
CA PRO A 37 -4.56 -2.82 -9.78
C PRO A 37 -4.21 -1.33 -9.88
N VAL A 38 -4.11 -0.65 -8.73
CA VAL A 38 -3.77 0.78 -8.68
C VAL A 38 -2.33 1.00 -9.13
N ILE A 39 -1.41 0.17 -8.62
CA ILE A 39 0.01 0.23 -8.98
C ILE A 39 0.22 -0.14 -10.45
N ILE A 40 -0.49 -1.14 -10.96
CA ILE A 40 -0.44 -1.54 -12.38
C ILE A 40 -0.90 -0.39 -13.26
N GLY A 41 -2.05 0.22 -12.98
CA GLY A 41 -2.55 1.34 -13.77
C GLY A 41 -1.57 2.53 -13.79
N ALA A 42 -1.01 2.88 -12.63
CA ALA A 42 0.00 3.93 -12.55
C ALA A 42 1.31 3.59 -13.30
N THR A 43 1.71 2.31 -13.28
CA THR A 43 2.87 1.80 -14.02
C THR A 43 2.64 1.85 -15.51
N GLU A 44 1.45 1.47 -15.97
CA GLU A 44 1.07 1.48 -17.38
C GLU A 44 1.09 2.91 -17.94
N GLU A 45 0.50 3.87 -17.23
CA GLU A 45 0.52 5.27 -17.63
C GLU A 45 1.94 5.85 -17.63
N ALA A 46 2.79 5.45 -16.67
CA ALA A 46 4.20 5.83 -16.66
C ALA A 46 4.94 5.29 -17.90
N LEU A 47 4.68 4.04 -18.30
CA LEU A 47 5.30 3.44 -19.50
C LEU A 47 4.81 4.08 -20.79
N LYS A 48 3.51 4.41 -20.89
CA LYS A 48 2.92 5.12 -22.03
C LYS A 48 3.45 6.55 -22.18
N SER A 49 3.80 7.20 -21.07
CA SER A 49 4.36 8.55 -21.10
C SER A 49 5.74 8.67 -21.78
N VAL A 50 6.45 7.54 -21.95
CA VAL A 50 7.73 7.51 -22.66
C VAL A 50 7.48 7.67 -24.17
N PRO A 51 8.07 8.69 -24.84
CA PRO A 51 7.85 8.92 -26.28
C PRO A 51 8.30 7.74 -27.13
N ASP A 52 7.53 7.42 -28.18
CA ASP A 52 7.84 6.31 -29.10
C ASP A 52 9.16 6.51 -29.86
N THR A 53 9.61 7.75 -30.03
CA THR A 53 10.91 8.07 -30.64
C THR A 53 12.08 7.37 -29.93
N TYR A 54 12.02 7.19 -28.59
CA TYR A 54 13.05 6.45 -27.85
C TYR A 54 13.05 4.96 -28.22
N ARG A 55 11.87 4.39 -28.49
CA ARG A 55 11.71 2.99 -28.90
C ARG A 55 12.24 2.79 -30.32
N GLU A 56 11.84 3.67 -31.24
CA GLU A 56 12.28 3.64 -32.63
C GLU A 56 13.79 3.85 -32.77
N ALA A 57 14.37 4.83 -32.06
CA ALA A 57 15.81 5.06 -32.06
C ALA A 57 16.59 3.84 -31.54
N SER A 58 16.10 3.20 -30.46
CA SER A 58 16.72 1.98 -29.94
C SER A 58 16.66 0.82 -30.93
N LEU A 59 15.53 0.62 -31.61
CA LEU A 59 15.38 -0.42 -32.63
C LEU A 59 16.23 -0.12 -33.87
N GLY A 60 16.35 1.15 -34.27
CA GLY A 60 17.20 1.61 -35.38
C GLY A 60 18.70 1.38 -35.15
N LEU A 61 19.13 1.31 -33.88
CA LEU A 61 20.50 0.93 -33.49
C LEU A 61 20.72 -0.60 -33.46
N GLY A 62 19.74 -1.39 -33.91
CA GLY A 62 19.82 -2.86 -33.92
C GLY A 62 19.52 -3.53 -32.57
N ALA A 63 18.97 -2.79 -31.59
CA ALA A 63 18.55 -3.39 -30.34
C ALA A 63 17.29 -4.25 -30.51
N THR A 64 17.17 -5.30 -29.71
CA THR A 64 15.94 -6.12 -29.65
C THR A 64 14.85 -5.43 -28.83
N LYS A 65 13.58 -5.77 -29.08
CA LYS A 65 12.44 -5.24 -28.30
C LYS A 65 12.62 -5.39 -26.78
N TRP A 66 13.16 -6.53 -26.32
CA TRP A 66 13.44 -6.76 -24.90
C TRP A 66 14.54 -5.83 -24.35
N GLN A 67 15.60 -5.59 -25.11
CA GLN A 67 16.65 -4.66 -24.72
C GLN A 67 16.12 -3.22 -24.64
N THR A 68 15.29 -2.81 -25.60
CA THR A 68 14.64 -1.49 -25.60
C THR A 68 13.75 -1.31 -24.36
N ILE A 69 12.93 -2.32 -24.03
CA ILE A 69 12.05 -2.26 -22.84
C ILE A 69 12.90 -2.13 -21.56
N TYR A 70 13.85 -3.05 -21.36
CA TYR A 70 14.60 -3.12 -20.10
C TYR A 70 15.62 -1.99 -19.92
N ARG A 71 16.27 -1.53 -20.99
CA ARG A 71 17.36 -0.54 -20.90
C ARG A 71 16.94 0.89 -21.20
N VAL A 72 15.85 1.10 -21.93
CA VAL A 72 15.40 2.45 -22.34
C VAL A 72 14.07 2.81 -21.68
N VAL A 73 13.03 2.02 -21.92
CA VAL A 73 11.66 2.36 -21.51
C VAL A 73 11.48 2.27 -19.99
N VAL A 74 11.85 1.15 -19.36
CA VAL A 74 11.68 0.95 -17.92
C VAL A 74 12.47 1.98 -17.10
N PRO A 75 13.76 2.24 -17.41
CA PRO A 75 14.51 3.27 -16.69
C PRO A 75 13.94 4.67 -16.87
N ALA A 76 13.43 5.01 -18.07
CA ALA A 76 12.81 6.31 -18.33
C ALA A 76 11.46 6.48 -17.60
N ALA A 77 10.64 5.43 -17.54
CA ALA A 77 9.36 5.43 -16.83
C ALA A 77 9.50 5.29 -15.30
N PHE A 78 10.65 4.86 -14.80
CA PHE A 78 10.90 4.56 -13.39
C PHE A 78 10.43 5.64 -12.39
N PRO A 79 10.66 6.95 -12.63
CA PRO A 79 10.16 7.98 -11.72
C PRO A 79 8.63 8.03 -11.63
N GLY A 80 7.93 7.70 -12.73
CA GLY A 80 6.47 7.58 -12.76
C GLY A 80 5.99 6.35 -12.01
N ILE A 81 6.63 5.19 -12.25
CA ILE A 81 6.34 3.93 -11.56
C ILE A 81 6.49 4.09 -10.05
N LEU A 82 7.60 4.68 -9.60
CA LEU A 82 7.84 4.96 -8.17
C LEU A 82 6.73 5.82 -7.56
N THR A 83 6.22 6.81 -8.30
CA THR A 83 5.11 7.65 -7.83
C THR A 83 3.85 6.83 -7.63
N GLY A 84 3.51 5.99 -8.60
CA GLY A 84 2.39 5.06 -8.51
C GLY A 84 2.49 4.14 -7.30
N CYS A 85 3.67 3.56 -7.07
CA CYS A 85 3.94 2.71 -5.91
C CYS A 85 3.76 3.48 -4.58
N ILE A 86 4.33 4.68 -4.46
CA ILE A 86 4.22 5.51 -3.25
C ILE A 86 2.75 5.82 -2.96
N LEU A 87 1.99 6.30 -3.96
CA LEU A 87 0.58 6.63 -3.78
C LEU A 87 -0.26 5.39 -3.44
N GLY A 88 0.06 4.23 -4.04
CA GLY A 88 -0.59 2.96 -3.73
C GLY A 88 -0.39 2.51 -2.29
N ILE A 89 0.86 2.54 -1.81
CA ILE A 89 1.21 2.17 -0.42
C ILE A 89 0.57 3.15 0.57
N SER A 90 0.60 4.45 0.27
CA SER A 90 0.00 5.47 1.13
C SER A 90 -1.50 5.32 1.24
N ARG A 91 -2.18 4.94 0.15
CA ARG A 91 -3.59 4.58 0.19
C ARG A 91 -3.82 3.35 1.06
N ALA A 92 -3.05 2.29 0.84
CA ALA A 92 -3.19 1.02 1.58
C ALA A 92 -3.00 1.20 3.10
N ALA A 93 -2.07 2.06 3.51
CA ALA A 93 -1.80 2.37 4.92
C ALA A 93 -3.01 2.99 5.64
N GLY A 94 -3.91 3.65 4.91
CA GLY A 94 -5.14 4.24 5.45
C GLY A 94 -6.38 3.35 5.33
N GLU A 95 -6.29 2.18 4.68
CA GLU A 95 -7.44 1.30 4.50
C GLU A 95 -7.75 0.53 5.79
N THR A 96 -8.99 0.66 6.28
CA THR A 96 -9.43 0.02 7.53
C THR A 96 -10.18 -1.29 7.27
N ALA A 97 -11.05 -1.31 6.26
CA ALA A 97 -11.95 -2.43 6.01
C ALA A 97 -11.23 -3.75 5.67
N PRO A 98 -10.23 -3.80 4.76
CA PRO A 98 -9.56 -5.06 4.45
C PRO A 98 -8.82 -5.66 5.64
N ILE A 99 -8.16 -4.81 6.42
CA ILE A 99 -7.38 -5.20 7.59
C ILE A 99 -8.28 -5.73 8.70
N MET A 100 -9.43 -5.09 8.93
CA MET A 100 -10.41 -5.49 9.94
C MET A 100 -10.89 -6.95 9.76
N PHE A 101 -11.04 -7.42 8.52
CA PHE A 101 -11.52 -8.78 8.27
C PHE A 101 -10.40 -9.84 8.21
N THR A 102 -9.14 -9.45 8.07
CA THR A 102 -8.08 -10.39 7.66
C THR A 102 -6.89 -10.47 8.61
N ALA A 103 -6.59 -9.42 9.36
CA ALA A 103 -5.39 -9.37 10.19
C ALA A 103 -5.57 -8.66 11.54
N ALA A 104 -6.51 -7.73 11.65
CA ALA A 104 -6.64 -6.91 12.84
C ALA A 104 -7.60 -7.47 13.88
N VAL A 105 -7.19 -7.35 15.14
CA VAL A 105 -8.02 -7.64 16.30
C VAL A 105 -8.15 -6.43 17.21
N PHE A 106 -9.21 -6.44 18.03
CA PHE A 106 -9.59 -5.29 18.85
C PHE A 106 -8.51 -4.95 19.88
N PHE A 107 -7.99 -5.97 20.57
CA PHE A 107 -6.98 -5.79 21.59
C PHE A 107 -6.13 -7.05 21.72
N THR A 108 -4.81 -6.88 21.61
CA THR A 108 -3.85 -7.94 21.86
C THR A 108 -2.72 -7.39 22.74
N PRO A 109 -2.50 -7.94 23.95
CA PRO A 109 -1.49 -7.44 24.89
C PRO A 109 -0.06 -7.90 24.58
N ARG A 110 0.14 -8.69 23.52
CA ARG A 110 1.44 -9.24 23.12
C ARG A 110 1.81 -8.77 21.73
N LEU A 111 3.08 -8.42 21.52
CA LEU A 111 3.55 -8.15 20.16
C LEU A 111 3.54 -9.47 19.35
N PRO A 112 3.20 -9.41 18.05
CA PRO A 112 3.27 -10.58 17.18
C PRO A 112 4.71 -11.10 17.15
N SER A 113 4.87 -12.39 17.37
CA SER A 113 6.15 -13.11 17.36
C SER A 113 6.37 -13.87 16.05
N SER A 114 5.28 -14.16 15.35
CA SER A 114 5.21 -14.90 14.10
C SER A 114 4.41 -14.11 13.06
N PRO A 115 4.72 -14.25 11.75
CA PRO A 115 3.92 -13.65 10.69
C PRO A 115 2.49 -14.25 10.56
N PHE A 116 2.23 -15.34 11.27
CA PHE A 116 0.88 -15.92 11.41
C PHE A 116 0.10 -15.34 12.58
N ASP A 117 0.70 -14.46 13.39
CA ASP A 117 0.02 -13.83 14.51
C ASP A 117 -0.86 -12.67 14.05
N GLU A 118 -1.87 -12.38 14.87
CA GLU A 118 -2.78 -11.25 14.74
C GLU A 118 -2.07 -9.92 15.10
N ILE A 119 -2.58 -8.81 14.58
CA ILE A 119 -2.05 -7.48 14.89
C ILE A 119 -3.10 -6.50 15.35
N MET A 120 -2.68 -5.50 16.11
CA MET A 120 -3.51 -4.34 16.39
C MET A 120 -3.16 -3.22 15.41
N ALA A 121 -4.04 -2.99 14.44
CA ALA A 121 -3.84 -1.93 13.44
C ALA A 121 -4.37 -0.59 13.95
N LEU A 122 -3.59 0.48 13.81
CA LEU A 122 -3.97 1.83 14.25
C LEU A 122 -5.29 2.33 13.63
N PRO A 123 -5.57 2.16 12.31
CA PRO A 123 -6.84 2.58 11.74
C PRO A 123 -8.03 1.83 12.35
N TYR A 124 -7.86 0.53 12.62
CA TYR A 124 -8.88 -0.29 13.25
C TYR A 124 -9.10 0.09 14.72
N HIS A 125 -8.02 0.38 15.46
CA HIS A 125 -8.12 0.86 16.84
C HIS A 125 -8.94 2.16 16.94
N ILE A 126 -8.74 3.13 16.03
CA ILE A 126 -9.55 4.35 15.95
C ILE A 126 -11.02 4.01 15.70
N TYR A 127 -11.29 3.07 14.77
CA TYR A 127 -12.65 2.64 14.47
C TYR A 127 -13.34 2.04 15.69
N VAL A 128 -12.65 1.19 16.47
CA VAL A 128 -13.27 0.60 17.65
C VAL A 128 -13.46 1.62 18.77
N LEU A 129 -12.51 2.53 19.01
CA LEU A 129 -12.72 3.64 19.94
C LEU A 129 -13.91 4.53 19.55
N ALA A 130 -14.15 4.71 18.25
CA ALA A 130 -15.27 5.51 17.75
C ALA A 130 -16.63 4.80 17.90
N THR A 131 -16.66 3.46 17.94
CA THR A 131 -17.90 2.66 17.90
C THR A 131 -18.26 1.98 19.23
N ALA A 132 -17.28 1.71 20.10
CA ALA A 132 -17.49 0.99 21.37
C ALA A 132 -17.81 1.88 22.59
N GLY A 133 -18.18 3.14 22.38
CA GLY A 133 -18.27 4.16 23.44
C GLY A 133 -19.44 3.96 24.42
N THR A 134 -19.17 3.33 25.56
CA THR A 134 -20.02 3.44 26.78
C THR A 134 -19.62 4.64 27.67
N GLU A 135 -18.41 5.19 27.50
CA GLU A 135 -17.93 6.42 28.18
C GLU A 135 -17.25 7.38 27.18
N ILE A 136 -18.05 8.23 26.55
CA ILE A 136 -17.66 9.08 25.42
C ILE A 136 -16.67 10.20 25.83
N GLU A 137 -16.72 10.66 27.08
CA GLU A 137 -15.83 11.76 27.55
C GLU A 137 -14.41 11.28 27.86
N ALA A 138 -14.25 10.07 28.39
CA ALA A 138 -12.95 9.51 28.76
C ALA A 138 -12.18 8.92 27.57
N THR A 139 -12.83 8.52 26.48
CA THR A 139 -12.14 7.91 25.32
C THR A 139 -11.77 8.90 24.23
N ARG A 140 -12.37 10.10 24.23
CA ARG A 140 -12.20 11.11 23.17
C ARG A 140 -10.76 11.58 23.00
N HIS A 141 -10.05 11.79 24.12
CA HIS A 141 -8.66 12.24 24.09
C HIS A 141 -7.71 11.17 23.54
N ILE A 142 -7.96 9.90 23.84
CA ILE A 142 -7.19 8.75 23.32
C ILE A 142 -7.45 8.57 21.82
N GLN A 143 -8.69 8.77 21.37
CA GLN A 143 -9.05 8.70 19.96
C GLN A 143 -8.34 9.79 19.15
N TYR A 144 -8.38 11.05 19.60
CA TYR A 144 -7.65 12.14 18.94
C TYR A 144 -6.14 11.93 18.97
N GLY A 145 -5.59 11.41 20.07
CA GLY A 145 -4.17 11.04 20.15
C GLY A 145 -3.79 9.97 19.13
N THR A 146 -4.59 8.90 19.02
CA THR A 146 -4.35 7.82 18.04
C THR A 146 -4.46 8.31 16.60
N ALA A 147 -5.46 9.15 16.30
CA ALA A 147 -5.61 9.77 14.99
C ALA A 147 -4.43 10.67 14.64
N LEU A 148 -3.95 11.48 15.60
CA LEU A 148 -2.79 12.34 15.40
C LEU A 148 -1.52 11.53 15.14
N VAL A 149 -1.30 10.42 15.87
CA VAL A 149 -0.17 9.51 15.62
C VAL A 149 -0.26 8.91 14.22
N LEU A 150 -1.44 8.41 13.81
CA LEU A 150 -1.63 7.84 12.47
C LEU A 150 -1.36 8.87 11.38
N ILE A 151 -1.92 10.08 11.50
CA ILE A 151 -1.74 11.16 10.53
C ILE A 151 -0.27 11.55 10.44
N THR A 152 0.40 11.78 11.57
CA THR A 152 1.83 12.15 11.60
C THR A 152 2.70 11.06 10.97
N LEU A 153 2.41 9.78 11.24
CA LEU A 153 3.16 8.66 10.68
C LEU A 153 2.97 8.57 9.17
N VAL A 154 1.73 8.59 8.69
CA VAL A 154 1.42 8.52 7.25
C VAL A 154 1.98 9.74 6.52
N PHE A 155 1.82 10.93 7.08
CA PHE A 155 2.36 12.16 6.51
C PHE A 155 3.89 12.13 6.45
N GLY A 156 4.56 11.76 7.55
CA GLY A 156 6.01 11.64 7.62
C GLY A 156 6.56 10.63 6.60
N MET A 157 5.95 9.45 6.51
CA MET A 157 6.33 8.43 5.52
C MET A 157 6.17 8.94 4.08
N ASN A 158 5.05 9.60 3.77
CA ASN A 158 4.82 10.19 2.44
C ASN A 158 5.85 11.27 2.11
N LEU A 159 6.16 12.13 3.07
CA LEU A 159 7.09 13.23 2.89
C LEU A 159 8.51 12.71 2.64
N ILE A 160 8.95 11.70 3.40
CA ILE A 160 10.23 11.01 3.17
C ILE A 160 10.26 10.36 1.78
N ALA A 161 9.19 9.67 1.38
CA ALA A 161 9.11 9.03 0.08
C ALA A 161 9.20 10.03 -1.09
N ILE A 162 8.55 11.20 -0.96
CA ILE A 162 8.60 12.28 -1.94
C ILE A 162 10.00 12.90 -2.01
N ILE A 163 10.64 13.17 -0.87
CA ILE A 163 12.01 13.71 -0.83
C ILE A 163 13.00 12.74 -1.48
N TYR A 164 12.91 11.45 -1.17
CA TYR A 164 13.77 10.42 -1.75
C TYR A 164 13.61 10.35 -3.28
N ARG A 165 12.36 10.40 -3.77
CA ARG A 165 12.07 10.50 -5.21
C ARG A 165 12.69 11.74 -5.84
N TYR A 166 12.58 12.90 -5.19
CA TYR A 166 13.14 14.15 -5.70
C TYR A 166 14.66 14.05 -5.87
N HIS A 167 15.35 13.44 -4.88
CA HIS A 167 16.79 13.23 -4.94
C HIS A 167 17.21 12.29 -6.07
N LEU A 168 16.49 11.18 -6.27
CA LEU A 168 16.73 10.23 -7.36
C LEU A 168 16.52 10.84 -8.75
N ARG A 169 15.56 11.76 -8.89
CA ARG A 169 15.34 12.48 -10.16
C ARG A 169 16.49 13.41 -10.49
N LYS A 170 17.12 14.03 -9.48
CA LYS A 170 18.21 15.00 -9.66
C LYS A 170 19.55 14.36 -10.04
N GLN A 171 19.77 13.07 -9.73
CA GLN A 171 21.01 12.35 -10.10
C GLN A 171 21.01 11.77 -11.53
N ARG A 172 19.87 11.79 -12.23
CA ARG A 172 19.73 11.19 -13.57
C ARG A 172 19.70 12.22 -14.73
N TYR A 173 19.79 13.50 -14.42
CA TYR A 173 20.02 14.60 -15.35
C TYR A 173 21.34 15.28 -14.99
#